data_AF-A0A2E8Y504-F1
#
_entry.id   AF-A0A2E8Y504-F1
#
_cell.length_a   1.000
_cell.length_b   1.000
_cell.length_c   1.000
_cell.angle_alpha   90.00
_cell.angle_beta   90.00
_cell.angle_gamma   90.00
#
_symmetry.space_group_name_H-M   'P 1'
#
loop_
_entity.id
_entity.type
_entity.pdbx_description
1 polymer ?
#
loop_
_entity_poly.entity_id
_entity_poly.type
_entity_poly.pdbx_seq_one_letter_code
_entity_poly.pdbx_strand_id
1 'polypeptide(L)' 'MSKAKLEYIWLDGYTPTQSLRSKTKVETDFGGTL' A
#
# COMPACT_ATOMS: atom_id res chain seq x y z
N MET A 1 5.91 -5.34 -20.71
CA MET A 1 5.90 -4.62 -19.43
C MET A 1 4.94 -5.32 -18.49
N SER A 2 5.44 -5.94 -17.44
CA SER A 2 4.57 -6.44 -16.37
C SER A 2 4.11 -5.25 -15.53
N LYS A 3 2.87 -5.25 -15.06
CA LYS A 3 2.38 -4.26 -14.11
C LYS A 3 2.02 -4.96 -12.81
N ALA A 4 2.55 -4.46 -11.70
CA ALA A 4 2.21 -4.92 -10.36
C ALA A 4 1.36 -3.86 -9.64
N LYS A 5 0.42 -4.33 -8.82
CA LYS A 5 -0.29 -3.49 -7.85
C LYS A 5 0.34 -3.72 -6.48
N LEU A 6 0.87 -2.67 -5.88
CA LEU A 6 1.45 -2.68 -4.54
C LEU A 6 0.47 -1.99 -3.60
N GLU A 7 -0.06 -2.73 -2.63
CA GLU A 7 -0.99 -2.19 -1.62
C GLU A 7 -0.21 -1.84 -0.37
N TYR A 8 -0.12 -0.54 -0.07
CA TYR A 8 0.46 -0.05 1.18
C TYR A 8 -0.66 0.04 2.20
N ILE A 9 -0.48 -0.54 3.37
CA ILE A 9 -1.46 -0.55 4.46
C ILE A 9 -0.80 0.00 5.72
N TRP A 10 -1.51 0.89 6.44
CA TRP A 10 -1.05 1.46 7.71
C TRP A 10 -2.22 1.87 8.57
N LEU A 11 -1.98 2.15 9.85
CA LEU A 11 -2.97 2.71 10.77
C LEU A 11 -2.91 4.24 10.73
N ASP A 12 -4.06 4.89 10.85
CA ASP A 12 -4.09 6.34 11.07
C ASP A 12 -3.73 6.72 12.52
N GLY A 13 -3.66 8.03 12.77
CA GLY A 13 -3.37 8.58 14.10
C GLY A 13 -4.62 8.92 14.92
N TYR A 14 -5.80 8.44 14.56
CA TYR A 14 -7.03 8.84 15.25
C TYR A 14 -7.13 8.17 16.63
N THR A 15 -7.69 8.90 17.60
CA THR A 15 -7.89 8.47 19.00
C THR A 15 -9.39 8.62 19.33
N PRO A 16 -10.05 7.68 20.04
CA PRO A 16 -9.49 6.53 20.77
C PRO A 16 -9.19 5.29 19.92
N THR A 17 -9.75 5.21 18.70
CA THR A 17 -9.63 4.01 17.87
C THR A 17 -9.08 4.37 16.50
N GLN A 18 -7.96 3.75 16.14
CA GLN A 18 -7.35 3.95 14.83
C GLN A 18 -8.13 3.20 13.75
N SER A 19 -8.10 3.73 12.52
CA SER A 19 -8.63 3.05 11.34
C SER A 19 -7.51 2.59 10.41
N LEU A 20 -7.74 1.49 9.70
CA LEU A 20 -6.87 1.05 8.62
C LEU A 20 -6.98 2.02 7.44
N ARG A 21 -5.84 2.37 6.88
CA ARG A 21 -5.69 3.18 5.67
C ARG A 21 -4.93 2.34 4.65
N SER A 22 -5.23 2.57 3.38
CA SER A 22 -4.47 1.94 2.31
C SER A 22 -4.24 2.87 1.13
N LYS A 23 -3.25 2.53 0.31
CA LYS A 23 -2.96 3.19 -0.96
C LYS A 23 -2.38 2.18 -1.94
N THR A 24 -3.00 2.11 -3.11
CA THR A 24 -2.49 1.32 -4.23
C THR A 24 -1.47 2.13 -5.02
N LYS A 25 -0.30 1.55 -5.28
CA LYS A 25 0.68 2.03 -6.26
C LYS A 25 0.75 1.03 -7.42
N VAL A 26 0.64 1.52 -8.66
CA VAL A 26 0.83 0.69 -9.85
C VAL A 26 2.27 0.87 -10.31
N GLU A 27 3.05 -0.20 -10.31
CA GLU A 27 4.47 -0.22 -10.68
C GLU A 27 4.66 -1.05 -11.94
N THR A 28 5.52 -0.60 -12.85
CA THR A 28 5.92 -1.36 -14.05
C THR A 28 7.20 -2.12 -13.77
N ASP A 29 7.27 -3.37 -14.22
CA ASP A 29 8.45 -4.24 -14.15
C ASP A 29 8.96 -4.46 -12.70
N PHE A 30 8.02 -4.64 -11.77
CA PHE A 30 8.31 -4.88 -10.35
C PHE A 30 9.08 -6.19 -10.13
N GLY A 31 10.29 -6.08 -9.56
CA GLY A 31 11.22 -7.19 -9.34
C GLY A 31 10.93 -8.08 -8.13
N GLY A 32 9.80 -7.89 -7.43
CA GLY A 32 9.36 -8.79 -6.36
C GLY A 32 9.94 -8.53 -4.97
N THR A 33 10.58 -7.38 -4.73
CA THR A 33 11.11 -7.00 -3.40
C THR A 33 10.52 -5.66 -2.96
N LEU A 34 10.06 -5.60 -1.70
CA LEU A 34 9.45 -4.44 -1.05
C LEU A 34 9.98 -4.31 0.38
#